data_AF-A0A959I7S3-F1
#
_entry.id   AF-A0A959I7S3-F1
#
_cell.length_a   1.000
_cell.length_b   1.000
_cell.length_c   1.000
_cell.angle_alpha   90.00
_cell.angle_beta   90.00
_cell.angle_gamma   90.00
#
_symmetry.space_group_name_H-M   'P 1'
#
loop_
_entity.id
_entity.type
_entity.pdbx_description
1 polymer ?
#
loop_
_entity_poly.entity_id
_entity_poly.type
_entity_poly.pdbx_seq_one_letter_code
_entity_poly.pdbx_strand_id
1 'polypeptide(L)'
;LRWLGPWWMLGGLLSSACLGWNGNLFYLALFFLQLTGFVGLPLVDRLLENWNLHWAPLRNIRYFVSMNLALMEGLFKFLGGIKGGAWEPPQRV
;
A
#
# COMPACT_ATOMS: atom_id res chain seq x y z
N LEU A 1 -3.66 -6.83 -14.89
CA LEU A 1 -2.57 -6.10 -14.20
C LEU A 1 -2.81 -5.75 -12.72
N ARG A 2 -3.93 -6.14 -12.07
CA ARG A 2 -4.18 -5.75 -10.66
C ARG A 2 -3.18 -6.32 -9.64
N TRP A 3 -2.64 -7.51 -9.92
CA TRP A 3 -1.70 -8.19 -9.02
C TRP A 3 -0.28 -7.63 -9.10
N LEU A 4 0.07 -6.91 -10.17
CA LEU A 4 1.41 -6.35 -10.37
C LEU A 4 1.60 -4.98 -9.72
N GLY A 5 0.49 -4.25 -9.47
CA GLY A 5 0.49 -2.95 -8.79
C GLY A 5 1.30 -2.93 -7.49
N PRO A 6 1.00 -3.81 -6.51
CA PRO A 6 1.74 -3.81 -5.24
C PRO A 6 3.23 -4.16 -5.42
N TRP A 7 3.55 -5.06 -6.35
CA TRP A 7 4.92 -5.43 -6.65
C TRP A 7 5.73 -4.31 -7.26
N TRP A 8 5.13 -3.50 -8.14
CA TRP A 8 5.80 -2.32 -8.71
C TRP A 8 5.99 -1.22 -7.67
N MET A 9 5.00 -1.00 -6.78
CA MET A 9 5.14 -0.05 -5.67
C MET A 9 6.29 -0.44 -4.75
N LEU A 10 6.36 -1.72 -4.33
CA LEU A 10 7.46 -2.21 -3.51
C LEU A 10 8.80 -2.23 -4.25
N GLY A 11 8.82 -2.71 -5.50
CA GLY A 11 10.04 -2.79 -6.30
C GLY A 11 10.65 -1.42 -6.58
N GLY A 12 9.82 -0.40 -6.85
CA GLY A 12 10.27 0.98 -7.00
C GLY A 12 10.86 1.55 -5.71
N LEU A 13 10.21 1.28 -4.58
CA LEU A 13 10.67 1.75 -3.27
C LEU A 13 11.96 1.05 -2.82
N LEU A 14 12.08 -0.26 -3.05
CA LEU A 14 13.30 -1.02 -2.74
C LEU A 14 14.47 -0.67 -3.67
N SER A 15 14.21 -0.49 -4.96
CA SER A 15 15.25 -0.11 -5.92
C SER A 15 15.77 1.31 -5.65
N SER A 16 14.89 2.27 -5.37
CA SER A 16 15.30 3.62 -4.98
C SER A 16 16.05 3.64 -3.63
N ALA A 17 15.64 2.82 -2.66
CA ALA A 17 16.37 2.67 -1.40
C ALA A 17 17.79 2.10 -1.61
N CYS A 18 17.91 1.02 -2.39
CA CYS A 18 19.20 0.37 -2.67
C CYS A 18 20.16 1.31 -3.43
N LEU A 19 19.65 2.02 -4.44
CA LEU A 19 20.44 2.99 -5.21
C LEU A 19 20.78 4.25 -4.40
N GLY A 20 19.86 4.69 -3.53
CA GLY A 20 20.10 5.81 -2.61
C GLY A 20 21.18 5.49 -1.57
N TRP A 21 21.22 4.25 -1.08
CA TRP A 21 22.26 3.80 -0.15
C TRP A 21 23.66 3.84 -0.76
N ASN A 22 23.77 3.67 -2.08
CA ASN A 22 25.03 3.83 -2.82
C ASN A 22 25.49 5.30 -2.95
N GLY A 23 24.86 6.24 -2.24
CA GLY A 23 25.25 7.65 -2.16
C GLY A 23 24.64 8.53 -3.25
N ASN A 24 23.72 8.00 -4.07
CA ASN A 24 23.09 8.79 -5.12
C ASN A 24 21.92 9.60 -4.56
N LEU A 25 22.14 10.91 -4.38
CA LEU A 25 21.18 11.86 -3.81
C LEU A 25 19.85 11.90 -4.58
N PHE A 26 19.87 11.70 -5.90
CA PHE A 26 18.65 11.69 -6.72
C PHE A 26 17.74 10.52 -6.35
N TYR A 27 18.29 9.31 -6.24
CA TYR A 27 17.52 8.13 -5.86
C TYR A 27 17.08 8.18 -4.39
N LEU A 28 17.88 8.79 -3.51
CA LEU A 28 17.49 9.05 -2.13
C LEU A 28 16.31 10.04 -2.05
N ALA A 29 16.32 11.12 -2.84
CA ALA A 29 15.18 12.05 -2.92
C ALA A 29 13.93 11.36 -3.49
N LEU A 30 14.07 10.53 -4.52
CA LEU A 30 12.97 9.73 -5.07
C LEU A 30 12.40 8.75 -4.05
N PHE A 31 13.26 8.11 -3.25
CA PHE A 31 12.84 7.22 -2.18
C PHE A 31 11.97 7.96 -1.15
N PHE A 32 12.42 9.14 -0.67
CA PHE A 32 11.62 9.95 0.25
C PHE A 32 10.32 10.46 -0.38
N LEU A 33 10.33 10.80 -1.68
CA LEU A 33 9.12 11.20 -2.40
C LEU A 33 8.10 10.04 -2.51
N GLN A 34 8.57 8.83 -2.81
CA GLN A 34 7.70 7.65 -2.82
C GLN A 34 7.19 7.31 -1.41
N LEU A 35 8.05 7.38 -0.40
CA LEU A 35 7.69 7.12 0.99
C LEU A 35 6.63 8.12 1.49
N THR A 36 6.82 9.41 1.22
CA THR A 36 5.84 10.44 1.58
C THR A 36 4.54 10.30 0.79
N GLY A 37 4.59 9.93 -0.49
CA GLY A 37 3.40 9.66 -1.30
C GLY A 37 2.58 8.45 -0.82
N PHE A 38 3.25 7.33 -0.52
CA PHE A 38 2.59 6.07 -0.17
C PHE A 38 2.22 5.97 1.31
N VAL A 39 3.00 6.58 2.21
CA VAL A 39 2.78 6.49 3.66
C VAL A 39 2.37 7.84 4.23
N GLY A 40 3.05 8.92 3.85
CA GLY A 40 2.76 10.26 4.33
C GLY A 40 1.35 10.75 3.97
N LEU A 41 0.95 10.67 2.70
CA LEU A 41 -0.37 11.17 2.27
C LEU A 41 -1.55 10.42 2.91
N PRO A 42 -1.56 9.07 3.02
CA PRO A 42 -2.61 8.37 3.74
C PRO A 42 -2.63 8.64 5.25
N LEU A 43 -1.47 8.90 5.87
CA LEU A 43 -1.40 9.31 7.28
C LEU A 43 -1.98 10.70 7.49
N VAL A 44 -1.62 11.65 6.62
CA VAL A 44 -2.18 13.00 6.62
C VAL A 44 -3.70 12.95 6.42
N ASP A 45 -4.20 12.16 5.45
CA ASP A 45 -5.64 11.96 5.24
C ASP A 45 -6.36 11.49 6.52
N ARG A 46 -5.80 10.51 7.24
CA ARG A 46 -6.37 10.05 8.52
C ARG A 46 -6.35 11.12 9.61
N LEU A 47 -5.31 11.95 9.67
CA LEU A 47 -5.24 13.05 10.63
C LEU A 47 -6.27 14.14 10.29
N LEU A 48 -6.47 14.43 9.00
CA LEU A 48 -7.48 15.37 8.51
C LEU A 48 -8.91 14.87 8.76
N GLU A 49 -9.14 13.56 8.64
CA GLU A 49 -10.41 12.91 8.96
C GLU A 49 -10.79 13.13 10.43
N ASN A 50 -9.82 13.07 11.36
CA ASN A 50 -10.04 13.40 12.77
C ASN A 50 -10.49 14.86 12.99
N TRP A 51 -10.18 15.75 12.06
CA TRP A 51 -10.60 17.17 12.08
C TRP A 51 -11.80 17.44 11.17
N ASN A 52 -12.52 16.41 10.71
CA ASN A 52 -13.66 16.51 9.78
C ASN A 52 -13.35 17.16 8.41
N LEU A 53 -12.07 17.25 8.03
CA LEU A 53 -11.68 17.78 6.72
C LEU A 53 -11.63 16.66 5.69
N HIS A 54 -12.59 16.65 4.76
CA HIS A 54 -12.73 15.58 3.77
C HIS A 54 -12.21 16.05 2.40
N TRP A 55 -11.01 15.61 2.01
CA TRP A 55 -10.42 15.96 0.72
C TRP A 55 -10.36 14.75 -0.22
N ALA A 56 -11.12 14.81 -1.32
CA ALA A 56 -11.27 13.70 -2.26
C ALA A 56 -9.96 13.15 -2.85
N PRO A 57 -8.95 13.98 -3.21
CA PRO A 57 -7.69 13.47 -3.76
C PRO A 57 -6.88 12.63 -2.76
N LEU A 58 -6.79 13.09 -1.51
CA LEU A 58 -6.08 12.38 -0.44
C LEU A 58 -6.73 11.02 -0.16
N ARG A 59 -8.08 11.00 -0.13
CA ARG A 59 -8.85 9.77 0.06
C ARG A 59 -8.63 8.78 -1.08
N ASN A 60 -8.53 9.23 -2.33
CA ASN A 60 -8.23 8.37 -3.47
C ASN A 60 -6.85 7.71 -3.33
N ILE A 61 -5.84 8.47 -2.89
CA ILE A 61 -4.49 7.94 -2.65
C ILE A 61 -4.50 6.91 -1.53
N ARG A 62 -5.18 7.20 -0.41
CA ARG A 62 -5.36 6.24 0.68
C ARG A 62 -6.04 4.96 0.20
N TYR A 63 -7.12 5.06 -0.57
CA TYR A 63 -7.80 3.87 -1.11
C TYR A 63 -6.88 3.08 -2.04
N PHE A 64 -6.18 3.76 -2.93
CA PHE A 64 -5.21 3.12 -3.83
C PHE A 64 -4.15 2.35 -3.04
N VAL A 65 -3.52 2.97 -2.04
CA VAL A 65 -2.53 2.31 -1.19
C VAL A 65 -3.14 1.13 -0.43
N SER A 66 -4.31 1.32 0.21
CA SER A 66 -4.96 0.26 0.99
C SER A 66 -5.36 -0.95 0.14
N MET A 67 -5.83 -0.73 -1.09
CA MET A 67 -6.19 -1.79 -2.02
C MET A 67 -4.96 -2.63 -2.40
N ASN A 68 -3.84 -1.97 -2.69
CA ASN A 68 -2.58 -2.65 -3.02
C ASN A 68 -2.02 -3.43 -1.82
N LEU A 69 -2.13 -2.89 -0.60
CA LEU A 69 -1.74 -3.61 0.62
C LEU A 69 -2.61 -4.86 0.86
N ALA A 70 -3.93 -4.75 0.70
CA ALA A 70 -4.83 -5.88 0.87
C ALA A 70 -4.58 -7.01 -0.16
N LEU A 71 -4.20 -6.66 -1.39
CA LEU A 71 -3.78 -7.62 -2.41
C LEU A 71 -2.52 -8.39 -1.98
N MET A 72 -1.53 -7.71 -1.39
CA MET A 72 -0.34 -8.38 -0.87
C MET A 72 -0.66 -9.29 0.31
N GLU A 73 -1.51 -8.83 1.22
CA GLU A 73 -1.96 -9.63 2.35
C GLU A 73 -2.69 -10.90 1.87
N GLY A 74 -3.57 -10.76 0.88
CA GLY A 74 -4.25 -11.90 0.25
C GLY A 74 -3.29 -12.89 -0.38
N LEU A 75 -2.21 -12.40 -1.01
CA LEU A 75 -1.16 -13.25 -1.56
C LEU A 75 -0.40 -14.01 -0.46
N PHE A 76 -0.01 -13.34 0.62
CA PHE A 76 0.67 -14.02 1.74
C PHE A 76 -0.23 -15.07 2.40
N LYS A 77 -1.53 -14.78 2.54
CA LYS A 77 -2.53 -15.76 3.00
C LYS A 77 -2.64 -16.95 2.06
N PHE A 78 -2.60 -16.73 0.75
CA PHE A 78 -2.59 -17.80 -0.25
C PHE A 78 -1.33 -18.66 -0.16
N LEU A 79 -0.15 -18.04 -0.06
CA LEU A 79 1.14 -18.73 0.08
C LEU A 79 1.26 -19.50 1.41
N GLY A 80 0.67 -18.99 2.48
CA GLY A 80 0.63 -19.64 3.81
C GLY A 80 -0.27 -20.88 3.90
N GLY A 81 -0.95 -21.24 2.81
CA GLY A 81 -1.85 -22.37 2.75
C GLY A 81 -3.22 -22.05 3.33
N ILE A 82 -4.23 -21.97 2.46
CA ILE A 82 -5.62 -21.81 2.88
C ILE A 82 -6.10 -23.14 3.46
N LYS A 83 -6.12 -23.26 4.80
CA LYS A 83 -6.57 -24.49 5.49
C LYS A 83 -8.10 -24.67 5.54
N GLY A 84 -8.87 -23.67 5.12
CA GLY A 84 -10.34 -23.70 5.08
C GLY A 84 -10.84 -23.39 3.67
N GLY A 85 -11.05 -24.45 2.87
CA GLY A 85 -11.38 -24.36 1.45
C GLY A 85 -12.87 -24.45 1.11
N ALA A 86 -13.78 -24.44 2.09
CA ALA A 86 -15.21 -24.45 1.82
C ALA A 86 -15.82 -23.12 2.27
N TRP A 87 -16.39 -22.38 1.32
CA TRP A 87 -17.32 -21.30 1.65
C TRP A 87 -18.42 -21.89 2.53
N GLU A 88 -18.45 -21.50 3.80
CA GLU A 88 -19.54 -21.85 4.69
C GLU A 88 -20.69 -20.87 4.46
N PRO A 89 -21.90 -21.36 4.11
CA PRO A 89 -23.04 -20.49 3.95
C PRO A 89 -23.32 -19.76 5.28
N PRO A 90 -23.65 -18.46 5.24
CA PRO A 90 -23.98 -17.72 6.45
C PRO A 90 -25.17 -18.39 7.14
N GLN A 91 -25.02 -18.68 8.43
CA GLN A 91 -26.11 -19.20 9.26
C GLN A 91 -27.24 -18.15 9.26
N ARG A 92 -28.41 -18.55 8.76
CA ARG A 92 -29.61 -17.72 8.83
C ARG A 92 -30.18 -17.88 10.23
N VAL A 93 -30.21 -16.79 11.00
CA VAL A 93 -31.01 -16.67 12.22
C VAL A 93 -32.48 -16.48 11.88
#